data_AF-A0A956W8W0-F1
#
_entry.id   AF-A0A956W8W0-F1
#
_cell.length_a   1.000
_cell.length_b   1.000
_cell.length_c   1.000
_cell.angle_alpha   90.00
_cell.angle_beta   90.00
_cell.angle_gamma   90.00
#
_symmetry.space_group_name_H-M   'P 1'
#
loop_
_entity.id
_entity.type
_entity.pdbx_description
1 polymer ?
#
loop_
_entity_poly.entity_id
_entity_poly.type
_entity_poly.pdbx_seq_one_letter_code
_entity_poly.pdbx_strand_id
1 'polypeptide(L)'
;ADGVMAATGCAVGHRTFRVQDYGRIAITVVDTETREAVRIGVAPGVREAALAFAPGETRRYYAQIEGYQRMPERELLTVEPVALTFDLDALMGRPGVRVDCDGCGEEVLNAREIVADGRTLCPACAAPAYYRPLT
;
A
#
# COMPACT_ATOMS: atom_id res chain seq x y z
N ALA A 1 5.11 6.51 -3.50
CA ALA A 1 5.11 5.07 -3.79
C ALA A 1 6.47 4.63 -4.33
N ASP A 2 7.00 5.34 -5.32
CA ASP A 2 8.22 4.97 -6.05
C ASP A 2 9.44 4.72 -5.16
N GLY A 3 9.72 5.60 -4.20
CA GLY A 3 10.84 5.38 -3.25
C GLY A 3 10.71 4.10 -2.43
N VAL A 4 9.48 3.69 -2.07
CA VAL A 4 9.26 2.42 -1.36
C VAL A 4 9.48 1.25 -2.31
N MET A 5 8.92 1.29 -3.52
CA MET A 5 9.11 0.24 -4.51
C MET A 5 10.60 0.04 -4.87
N ALA A 6 11.35 1.14 -5.00
CA ALA A 6 12.78 1.11 -5.24
C ALA A 6 13.56 0.52 -4.05
N ALA A 7 13.17 0.84 -2.81
CA ALA A 7 13.85 0.36 -1.62
C ALA A 7 13.54 -1.11 -1.29
N THR A 8 12.33 -1.59 -1.58
CA THR A 8 11.90 -2.96 -1.20
C THR A 8 11.88 -3.94 -2.36
N GLY A 9 11.95 -3.47 -3.61
CA GLY A 9 11.71 -4.31 -4.80
C GLY A 9 10.24 -4.73 -4.96
N CYS A 10 9.35 -4.33 -4.06
CA CYS A 10 7.93 -4.56 -4.20
C CYS A 10 7.37 -3.71 -5.34
N ALA A 11 6.46 -4.26 -6.15
CA ALA A 11 5.90 -3.54 -7.28
C ALA A 11 4.43 -3.91 -7.51
N VAL A 12 3.67 -2.98 -8.09
CA VAL A 12 2.27 -3.22 -8.49
C VAL A 12 2.19 -4.34 -9.52
N GLY A 13 3.10 -4.34 -10.51
CA GLY A 13 3.14 -5.37 -11.56
C GLY A 13 3.41 -6.78 -11.02
N HIS A 14 4.20 -6.89 -9.94
CA HIS A 14 4.45 -8.15 -9.25
C HIS A 14 3.45 -8.45 -8.13
N ARG A 15 2.46 -7.55 -7.92
CA ARG A 15 1.40 -7.64 -6.90
C ARG A 15 1.91 -7.71 -5.46
N THR A 16 3.16 -7.33 -5.23
CA THR A 16 3.80 -7.24 -3.92
C THR A 16 3.69 -5.83 -3.31
N PHE A 17 3.14 -4.87 -4.06
CA PHE A 17 2.86 -3.52 -3.58
C PHE A 17 1.39 -3.15 -3.83
N ARG A 18 0.74 -2.57 -2.83
CA ARG A 18 -0.66 -2.13 -2.90
C ARG A 18 -0.79 -0.74 -2.31
N VAL A 19 -1.62 0.08 -2.93
CA VAL A 19 -1.94 1.43 -2.45
C VAL A 19 -3.26 1.38 -1.69
N GLN A 20 -3.22 1.76 -0.42
CA GLN A 20 -4.41 2.02 0.37
C GLN A 20 -4.53 3.52 0.59
N ASP A 21 -5.57 4.13 0.04
CA ASP A 21 -5.74 5.58 0.14
C ASP A 21 -6.41 5.98 1.46
N TYR A 22 -5.57 6.32 2.43
CA TYR A 22 -5.99 6.94 3.69
C TYR A 22 -5.50 8.39 3.81
N GLY A 23 -4.91 8.96 2.76
CA GLY A 23 -4.23 10.27 2.83
C GLY A 23 -3.06 10.33 3.82
N ARG A 24 -2.44 9.18 4.15
CA ARG A 24 -1.33 9.07 5.12
C ARG A 24 -0.02 8.69 4.42
N ILE A 25 1.09 9.27 4.88
CA ILE A 25 2.43 8.86 4.45
C ILE A 25 2.92 7.76 5.40
N ALA A 26 2.55 6.52 5.05
CA ALA A 26 2.94 5.33 5.79
C ALA A 26 2.89 4.11 4.88
N ILE A 27 3.59 3.06 5.29
CA ILE A 27 3.53 1.73 4.70
C ILE A 27 3.37 0.68 5.78
N THR A 28 2.87 -0.48 5.40
CA THR A 28 2.99 -1.69 6.20
C THR A 28 3.75 -2.71 5.37
N VAL A 29 4.84 -3.23 5.92
CA VAL A 29 5.60 -4.33 5.32
C VAL A 29 5.22 -5.60 6.07
N VAL A 30 5.06 -6.69 5.32
CA VAL A 30 4.64 -7.99 5.85
C VAL A 30 5.61 -9.05 5.38
N ASP A 31 6.07 -9.89 6.30
CA ASP A 31 6.73 -11.14 5.97
C ASP A 31 5.64 -12.19 5.67
N THR A 32 5.63 -12.71 4.45
CA THR A 32 4.60 -13.66 4.00
C THR A 32 4.76 -15.06 4.60
N GLU A 33 5.97 -15.41 5.07
CA GLU A 33 6.26 -16.70 5.69
C GLU A 33 5.90 -16.67 7.18
N THR A 34 6.41 -15.67 7.92
CA THR A 34 6.18 -15.56 9.37
C THR A 34 4.86 -14.91 9.74
N ARG A 35 4.22 -14.20 8.79
CA ARG A 35 3.01 -13.38 8.96
C ARG A 35 3.22 -12.17 9.87
N GLU A 36 4.45 -11.84 10.23
CA GLU A 36 4.75 -10.64 10.99
C GLU A 36 4.60 -9.40 10.12
N ALA A 37 3.97 -8.36 10.65
CA ALA A 37 3.79 -7.10 9.95
C ALA A 37 4.27 -5.92 10.79
N VAL A 38 4.95 -5.00 10.12
CA VAL A 38 5.47 -3.76 10.72
C VAL A 38 4.94 -2.58 9.93
N ARG A 39 4.34 -1.64 10.65
CA ARG A 39 3.87 -0.37 10.13
C ARG A 39 4.95 0.68 10.29
N ILE A 40 5.30 1.34 9.19
CA ILE A 40 6.26 2.44 9.15
C ILE A 40 5.53 3.71 8.75
N GLY A 41 5.53 4.71 9.62
CA GLY A 41 4.96 6.04 9.37
C GLY A 41 6.03 7.12 9.36
N VAL A 42 5.70 8.27 8.79
CA VAL A 42 6.52 9.47 8.96
C VAL A 42 6.24 10.09 10.33
N ALA A 43 7.29 10.46 11.07
CA ALA A 43 7.17 11.10 12.36
C ALA A 43 6.46 12.47 12.26
N PRO A 44 5.61 12.85 13.23
CA PRO A 44 4.96 14.15 13.25
C PRO A 44 5.98 15.30 13.22
N GLY A 45 5.72 16.31 12.40
CA GLY A 45 6.58 17.52 12.34
C GLY A 45 7.91 17.35 11.60
N VAL A 46 8.19 16.17 11.02
CA VAL A 46 9.50 15.88 10.44
C VAL A 46 9.97 16.88 9.38
N ARG A 47 9.03 17.44 8.62
CA ARG A 47 9.31 18.40 7.54
C ARG A 47 9.96 19.67 8.08
N GLU A 48 9.62 20.05 9.30
CA GLU A 48 10.18 21.22 9.97
C GLU A 48 11.45 20.84 10.74
N ALA A 49 11.42 19.71 11.45
CA ALA A 49 12.59 19.20 12.18
C ALA A 49 13.81 19.02 11.26
N ALA A 50 13.61 18.54 10.02
CA ALA A 50 14.67 18.32 9.04
C ALA A 50 15.48 19.60 8.72
N LEU A 51 14.89 20.79 8.84
CA LEU A 51 15.59 22.05 8.56
C LEU A 51 16.76 22.28 9.51
N ALA A 52 16.66 21.81 10.76
CA ALA A 52 17.75 21.91 11.74
C ALA A 52 18.99 21.08 11.37
N PHE A 53 18.83 20.09 10.48
CA PHE A 53 19.90 19.20 10.03
C PHE A 53 20.60 19.69 8.75
N ALA A 54 20.12 20.80 8.16
CA ALA A 54 20.68 21.44 6.98
C ALA A 54 20.78 22.97 7.12
N PRO A 55 21.46 23.49 8.17
CA PRO A 55 21.45 24.94 8.47
C PRO A 55 22.10 25.82 7.39
N GLY A 56 22.88 25.24 6.48
CA GLY A 56 23.54 25.95 5.38
C GLY A 56 22.69 26.12 4.13
N GLU A 57 21.54 25.43 4.02
CA GLU A 57 20.66 25.51 2.86
C GLU A 57 19.44 26.37 3.18
N THR A 58 19.32 27.51 2.49
CA THR A 58 18.24 28.50 2.74
C THR A 58 16.95 28.14 2.01
N ARG A 59 17.01 27.29 0.97
CA ARG A 59 15.85 26.86 0.21
C ARG A 59 15.21 25.67 0.90
N ARG A 60 14.06 25.92 1.52
CA ARG A 60 13.31 24.94 2.34
C ARG A 60 13.22 23.54 1.73
N TYR A 61 12.95 23.44 0.43
CA TYR A 61 12.87 22.14 -0.26
C TYR A 61 14.19 21.35 -0.22
N TYR A 62 15.31 22.00 -0.55
CA TYR A 62 16.62 21.37 -0.54
C TYR A 62 17.10 21.09 0.89
N ALA A 63 16.80 21.99 1.83
CA ALA A 63 17.10 21.80 3.25
C ALA A 63 16.40 20.55 3.81
N GLN A 64 15.16 20.28 3.39
CA GLN A 64 14.46 19.05 3.76
C GLN A 64 15.15 17.80 3.18
N ILE A 65 15.53 17.83 1.90
CA ILE A 65 16.21 16.70 1.25
C ILE A 65 17.54 16.38 1.96
N GLU A 66 18.34 17.40 2.24
CA GLU A 66 19.61 17.26 2.97
C GLU A 66 19.38 16.84 4.43
N GLY A 67 18.37 17.44 5.07
CA GLY A 67 17.99 17.14 6.44
C GLY A 67 17.60 15.68 6.62
N TYR A 68 16.73 15.14 5.77
CA TYR A 68 16.33 13.73 5.82
C TYR A 68 17.49 12.75 5.66
N GLN A 69 18.56 13.13 4.95
CA GLN A 69 19.75 12.28 4.79
C GLN A 69 20.64 12.24 6.05
N ARG A 70 20.48 13.20 6.96
CA ARG A 70 21.30 13.33 8.18
C ARG A 70 20.53 13.05 9.46
N MET A 71 19.21 13.20 9.41
CA MET A 71 18.34 13.03 10.57
C MET A 71 18.39 11.59 11.07
N PRO A 72 18.46 11.35 12.39
CA PRO A 72 18.36 10.00 12.94
C PRO A 72 17.05 9.33 12.53
N GLU A 73 17.10 8.06 12.15
CA GLU A 73 15.93 7.30 11.66
C GLU A 73 14.75 7.33 12.64
N ARG A 74 15.04 7.23 13.95
CA ARG A 74 14.06 7.29 15.04
C ARG A 74 13.33 8.64 15.16
N GLU A 75 13.90 9.71 14.60
CA GLU A 75 13.26 11.02 14.53
C GLU A 75 12.49 11.18 13.20
N LEU A 76 12.86 10.42 12.17
CA LEU A 76 12.26 10.47 10.84
C LEU A 76 11.00 9.61 10.73
N LEU A 77 11.04 8.43 11.35
CA LEU A 77 10.05 7.38 11.18
C LEU A 77 9.50 6.91 12.51
N THR A 78 8.22 6.55 12.50
CA THR A 78 7.61 5.72 13.54
C THR A 78 7.52 4.29 13.04
N VAL A 79 7.88 3.32 13.88
CA VAL A 79 7.88 1.89 13.54
C VAL A 79 7.12 1.14 14.61
N GLU A 80 6.11 0.36 14.20
CA GLU A 80 5.19 -0.31 15.12
C GLU A 80 4.83 -1.71 14.57
N PRO A 81 4.98 -2.79 15.38
CA PRO A 81 4.40 -4.10 15.04
C PRO A 81 2.87 -4.01 15.00
N VAL A 82 2.25 -4.56 13.96
CA VAL A 82 0.80 -4.49 13.77
C VAL A 82 0.22 -5.85 13.36
N ALA A 83 -1.05 -6.08 13.69
CA ALA A 83 -1.82 -7.19 13.13
C ALA A 83 -2.59 -6.73 11.88
N LEU A 84 -2.63 -7.57 10.84
CA LEU A 84 -3.48 -7.31 9.68
C LEU A 84 -4.94 -7.62 10.02
N THR A 85 -5.86 -6.76 9.57
CA THR A 85 -7.31 -6.96 9.75
C THR A 85 -7.96 -7.69 8.58
N PHE A 86 -7.15 -8.19 7.65
CA PHE A 86 -7.58 -8.93 6.47
C PHE A 86 -6.75 -10.20 6.33
N ASP A 87 -7.29 -11.17 5.61
CA ASP A 87 -6.58 -12.40 5.28
C ASP A 87 -5.49 -12.11 4.22
N LEU A 88 -4.24 -12.36 4.59
CA LEU A 88 -3.08 -12.19 3.72
C LEU A 88 -3.12 -13.16 2.53
N ASP A 89 -3.65 -14.37 2.69
CA ASP A 89 -3.72 -15.36 1.60
C ASP A 89 -4.74 -14.92 0.56
N ALA A 90 -5.93 -14.49 1.02
CA ALA A 90 -6.88 -13.80 0.17
C ALA A 90 -6.24 -12.58 -0.49
N LEU A 91 -5.45 -11.78 0.22
CA LEU A 91 -4.74 -10.63 -0.36
C LEU A 91 -3.73 -11.06 -1.42
N MET A 92 -2.96 -12.13 -1.27
CA MET A 92 -2.04 -12.60 -2.32
C MET A 92 -2.82 -13.12 -3.54
N GLY A 93 -3.92 -13.83 -3.27
CA GLY A 93 -4.72 -14.51 -4.28
C GLY A 93 -4.00 -15.72 -4.86
N ARG A 94 -4.57 -16.34 -5.89
CA ARG A 94 -4.04 -17.56 -6.51
C ARG A 94 -3.58 -17.30 -7.95
N PRO A 95 -2.27 -17.20 -8.22
CA PRO A 95 -1.76 -17.01 -9.58
C PRO A 95 -2.31 -18.05 -10.57
N GLY A 96 -2.69 -17.59 -11.76
CA GLY A 96 -3.20 -18.46 -12.83
C GLY A 96 -4.69 -18.81 -12.76
N VAL A 97 -5.38 -18.57 -11.62
CA VAL A 97 -6.84 -18.74 -11.54
C VAL A 97 -7.55 -17.66 -12.33
N ARG A 98 -8.51 -18.08 -13.16
CA ARG A 98 -9.36 -17.21 -13.98
C ARG A 98 -10.79 -17.75 -13.97
N VAL A 99 -11.76 -16.87 -13.81
CA VAL A 99 -13.18 -17.18 -13.88
C VAL A 99 -13.91 -16.01 -14.53
N ASP A 100 -15.04 -16.27 -15.18
CA ASP A 100 -15.87 -15.20 -15.73
C ASP A 100 -16.90 -14.74 -14.69
N CYS A 101 -17.13 -13.43 -14.61
CA CYS A 101 -18.15 -12.87 -13.73
C CYS A 101 -19.56 -13.15 -14.28
N ASP A 102 -20.41 -13.80 -13.50
CA ASP A 102 -21.81 -14.06 -13.85
C ASP A 102 -22.65 -12.78 -13.98
N GLY A 103 -22.14 -11.64 -13.50
CA GLY A 103 -22.81 -10.34 -13.52
C GLY A 103 -22.52 -9.50 -14.77
N CYS A 104 -21.23 -9.26 -15.06
CA CYS A 104 -20.78 -8.40 -16.16
C CYS A 104 -20.09 -9.15 -17.31
N GLY A 105 -19.75 -10.43 -17.12
CA GLY A 105 -19.01 -11.23 -18.11
C GLY A 105 -17.50 -10.95 -18.20
N GLU A 106 -16.96 -10.04 -17.39
CA GLU A 106 -15.52 -9.77 -17.36
C GLU A 106 -14.74 -10.88 -16.65
N GLU A 107 -13.53 -11.16 -17.12
CA GLU A 107 -12.61 -12.13 -16.52
C GLU A 107 -12.10 -11.61 -15.17
N VAL A 108 -12.29 -12.42 -14.12
CA VAL A 108 -11.78 -12.20 -12.77
C VAL A 108 -10.55 -13.06 -12.56
N LEU A 109 -9.43 -12.38 -12.32
CA LEU A 109 -8.12 -13.02 -12.17
C LEU A 109 -7.73 -13.19 -10.71
N ASN A 110 -6.95 -14.24 -10.44
CA ASN A 110 -6.25 -14.49 -9.19
C ASN A 110 -7.14 -14.74 -7.97
N ALA A 111 -8.24 -15.46 -8.14
CA ALA A 111 -9.17 -15.78 -7.05
C ALA A 111 -9.74 -14.52 -6.36
N ARG A 112 -10.17 -13.56 -7.17
CA ARG A 112 -10.78 -12.28 -6.70
C ARG A 112 -12.30 -12.30 -6.77
N GLU A 113 -12.86 -13.37 -7.32
CA GLU A 113 -14.27 -13.61 -7.36
C GLU A 113 -14.86 -13.72 -5.95
N ILE A 114 -16.09 -13.27 -5.82
CA ILE A 114 -16.92 -13.43 -4.64
C ILE A 114 -18.04 -14.40 -5.03
N VAL A 115 -18.14 -15.50 -4.29
CA VAL A 115 -19.23 -16.46 -4.47
C VAL A 115 -20.40 -16.05 -3.57
N ALA A 116 -21.50 -15.63 -4.18
CA ALA A 116 -22.70 -15.19 -3.48
C ALA A 116 -23.94 -15.74 -4.20
N ASP A 117 -24.88 -16.32 -3.45
CA ASP A 117 -26.13 -16.90 -3.97
C ASP A 117 -25.92 -17.87 -5.16
N GLY A 118 -24.85 -18.69 -5.08
CA GLY A 118 -24.51 -19.66 -6.11
C GLY A 118 -23.89 -19.06 -7.38
N ARG A 119 -23.64 -17.74 -7.41
CA ARG A 119 -23.02 -17.03 -8.52
C ARG A 119 -21.58 -16.64 -8.21
N THR A 120 -20.76 -16.61 -9.24
CA THR A 120 -19.37 -16.14 -9.22
C THR A 120 -19.33 -14.71 -9.72
N LEU A 121 -19.01 -13.74 -8.85
CA LEU A 121 -19.10 -12.31 -9.17
C LEU A 121 -17.75 -11.62 -9.01
N CYS A 122 -17.45 -10.62 -9.86
CA CYS A 122 -16.33 -9.72 -9.63
C CYS A 122 -16.63 -8.78 -8.43
N PRO A 123 -15.61 -8.17 -7.80
CA PRO A 123 -15.83 -7.26 -6.67
C PRO A 123 -16.80 -6.11 -6.96
N ALA A 124 -16.81 -5.60 -8.20
CA ALA A 124 -17.69 -4.51 -8.62
C ALA A 124 -19.16 -4.95 -8.81
N CYS A 125 -19.41 -6.22 -9.11
CA CYS A 125 -20.78 -6.76 -9.20
C CYS A 125 -21.31 -7.26 -7.85
N ALA A 126 -20.42 -7.65 -6.94
CA ALA A 126 -20.79 -8.17 -5.62
C ALA A 126 -20.98 -7.07 -4.55
N ALA A 127 -20.40 -5.89 -4.75
CA ALA A 127 -20.44 -4.77 -3.80
C ALA A 127 -20.49 -3.43 -4.56
N PRO A 128 -20.75 -2.29 -3.86
CA PRO A 128 -20.71 -0.98 -4.50
C PRO A 128 -19.37 -0.72 -5.22
N ALA A 129 -19.43 -0.48 -6.52
CA ALA A 129 -18.29 -0.17 -7.35
C ALA A 129 -17.89 1.31 -7.25
N TYR A 130 -16.63 1.63 -7.56
CA TYR A 130 -16.15 3.02 -7.64
C TYR A 130 -16.71 3.78 -8.86
N TYR A 131 -17.45 3.10 -9.73
CA TYR A 131 -17.98 3.62 -10.98
C TYR A 131 -19.41 3.13 -11.19
N ARG A 132 -20.13 3.84 -12.06
CA ARG A 132 -21.39 3.40 -12.63
C ARG A 132 -21.39 3.69 -14.13
N PRO A 133 -22.07 2.88 -14.96
CA PRO A 133 -22.30 3.23 -16.35
C PRO A 133 -22.99 4.60 -16.45
N LEU A 134 -22.56 5.42 -17.41
CA LEU A 134 -23.33 6.59 -17.80
C LEU A 134 -24.45 6.11 -18.73
N THR A 135 -25.69 6.34 -18.32
CA THR A 135 -26.88 6.19 -19.16
C THR A 135 -27.13 7.46 -19.96
#